data_AF-A0A349DB34-F1
#
_entry.id   AF-A0A349DB34-F1
#
_cell.length_a   1.000
_cell.length_b   1.000
_cell.length_c   1.000
_cell.angle_alpha   90.00
_cell.angle_beta   90.00
_cell.angle_gamma   90.00
#
_symmetry.space_group_name_H-M   'P 1'
#
loop_
_entity.id
_entity.type
_entity.pdbx_description
1 polymer ?
#
loop_
_entity_poly.entity_id
_entity_poly.type
_entity_poly.pdbx_seq_one_letter_code
_entity_poly.pdbx_strand_id
1 'polypeptide(L)'
;MSNVEVAKAVNVTPSTLSLWLNHNELFIKILEEKTAQAERERRRRYKGAAQRAVNKLVGLLESNNDKVVLAACKDILDRAGDKPSDKVDLSGTLETTNKLDSILRQLSDDE
;
A
#
# COMPACT_ATOMS: atom_id res chain seq x y z
N MET A 1 -21.99 2.06 12.52
CA MET A 1 -23.04 1.69 13.49
C MET A 1 -22.62 2.28 14.82
N SER A 2 -23.42 3.16 15.41
CA SER A 2 -23.13 3.79 16.69
C SER A 2 -23.52 2.90 17.87
N ASN A 3 -22.94 3.11 19.05
CA ASN A 3 -23.29 2.33 20.25
C ASN A 3 -24.77 2.48 20.64
N VAL A 4 -25.42 3.61 20.30
CA VAL A 4 -26.85 3.82 20.53
C VAL A 4 -27.69 2.91 19.62
N GLU A 5 -27.28 2.73 18.37
CA GLU A 5 -27.93 1.83 17.43
C GLU A 5 -27.76 0.37 17.85
N VAL A 6 -26.57 0.00 18.33
CA VAL A 6 -26.28 -1.35 18.84
C VAL A 6 -27.13 -1.64 20.07
N ALA A 7 -27.21 -0.71 21.03
CA ALA A 7 -28.02 -0.87 22.24
C ALA A 7 -29.50 -1.07 21.90
N LYS A 8 -30.04 -0.28 20.94
CA LYS A 8 -31.40 -0.44 20.45
C LYS A 8 -31.62 -1.80 19.77
N ALA A 9 -30.66 -2.26 18.96
CA ALA A 9 -30.76 -3.53 18.24
C ALA A 9 -30.74 -4.75 19.17
N VAL A 10 -29.98 -4.69 20.27
CA VAL A 10 -29.92 -5.77 21.28
C VAL A 10 -30.89 -5.56 22.43
N ASN A 11 -31.79 -4.58 22.31
CA ASN A 11 -32.85 -4.25 23.27
C ASN A 11 -32.35 -3.99 24.70
N VAL A 12 -31.25 -3.23 24.82
CA VAL A 12 -30.69 -2.78 26.10
C VAL A 12 -30.55 -1.25 26.13
N THR A 13 -30.44 -0.68 27.33
CA THR A 13 -30.13 0.75 27.45
C THR A 13 -28.68 1.02 27.05
N PRO A 14 -28.37 2.22 26.51
CA PRO A 14 -26.98 2.59 26.21
C PRO A 14 -26.05 2.52 27.42
N SER A 15 -26.56 2.80 28.63
CA SER A 15 -25.79 2.69 29.87
C SER A 15 -25.47 1.23 30.22
N THR A 16 -26.41 0.30 30.04
CA THR A 16 -26.16 -1.14 30.21
C THR A 16 -25.09 -1.64 29.24
N LEU A 17 -25.17 -1.24 27.95
CA LEU A 17 -24.16 -1.61 26.96
C LEU A 17 -22.79 -1.02 27.33
N SER A 18 -22.73 0.23 27.77
CA SER A 18 -21.49 0.85 28.22
C SER A 18 -20.88 0.12 29.43
N LEU A 19 -21.72 -0.33 30.37
CA LEU A 19 -21.26 -1.09 31.52
C LEU A 19 -20.65 -2.44 31.10
N TRP A 20 -21.24 -3.12 30.12
CA TRP A 20 -20.67 -4.36 29.59
C TRP A 20 -19.33 -4.13 28.87
N LEU A 21 -19.24 -3.06 28.07
CA LEU A 21 -18.01 -2.74 27.33
C LEU A 21 -16.85 -2.34 28.23
N ASN A 22 -17.13 -1.73 29.39
CA ASN A 22 -16.09 -1.15 30.25
C ASN A 22 -15.79 -1.98 31.51
N HIS A 23 -16.74 -2.77 31.99
CA HIS A 23 -16.67 -3.39 33.32
C HIS A 23 -17.03 -4.88 33.34
N ASN A 24 -17.40 -5.48 32.21
CA ASN A 24 -17.67 -6.92 32.13
C ASN A 24 -16.52 -7.63 31.39
N GLU A 25 -15.58 -8.18 32.15
CA GLU A 25 -14.39 -8.86 31.61
C GLU A 25 -14.72 -10.01 30.66
N LEU A 26 -15.76 -10.79 30.98
CA LEU A 26 -16.19 -11.91 30.13
C LEU A 26 -16.74 -11.40 28.80
N PHE A 27 -17.52 -10.32 28.83
CA PHE A 27 -18.05 -9.70 27.61
C PHE A 27 -16.93 -9.14 26.73
N ILE A 28 -15.98 -8.42 27.33
CA ILE A 28 -14.81 -7.86 26.63
C ILE A 28 -14.01 -8.97 25.95
N LYS A 29 -13.69 -10.05 26.68
CA LYS A 29 -12.93 -11.18 26.13
C LYS A 29 -13.63 -11.85 24.94
N ILE A 30 -14.94 -12.08 25.03
CA ILE A 30 -15.72 -12.66 23.92
C ILE A 30 -15.74 -11.70 22.73
N LEU A 31 -15.90 -10.39 22.97
CA LEU A 31 -15.90 -9.39 21.92
C LEU A 31 -14.55 -9.37 21.18
N GLU A 32 -13.44 -9.39 21.90
CA GLU A 32 -12.09 -9.47 21.33
C GLU A 32 -11.89 -10.75 20.50
N GLU A 33 -12.31 -11.90 21.01
CA GLU A 33 -12.20 -13.16 20.28
C GLU A 33 -13.01 -13.13 18.96
N LYS A 34 -14.25 -12.63 19.02
CA LYS A 34 -15.13 -12.55 17.85
C LYS A 34 -14.64 -11.54 16.83
N THR A 35 -14.12 -10.39 17.27
CA THR A 35 -13.52 -9.40 16.38
C THR A 35 -12.26 -9.95 15.72
N ALA A 36 -11.39 -10.64 16.47
CA ALA A 36 -10.22 -11.31 15.93
C ALA A 36 -10.57 -12.44 14.95
N GLN A 37 -11.65 -13.19 15.20
CA GLN A 37 -12.17 -14.21 14.29
C GLN A 37 -12.70 -13.57 12.98
N ALA A 38 -13.49 -12.51 13.09
CA ALA A 38 -14.02 -11.78 11.94
C ALA A 38 -12.89 -11.18 11.09
N GLU A 39 -11.85 -10.63 11.71
CA GLU A 39 -10.69 -10.08 11.01
C GLU A 39 -9.87 -11.19 10.32
N ARG A 40 -9.68 -12.34 10.98
CA ARG A 40 -9.03 -13.52 10.35
C ARG A 40 -9.79 -14.00 9.12
N GLU A 41 -11.11 -14.11 9.23
CA GLU A 41 -11.98 -14.52 8.12
C GLU A 41 -11.96 -13.49 6.99
N ARG A 42 -11.99 -12.19 7.31
CA ARG A 42 -11.85 -11.10 6.35
C ARG A 42 -10.52 -11.21 5.59
N ARG A 43 -9.39 -11.37 6.29
CA ARG A 43 -8.07 -11.53 5.66
C ARG A 43 -8.01 -12.77 4.76
N ARG A 44 -8.59 -13.89 5.20
CA ARG A 44 -8.68 -15.12 4.39
C ARG A 44 -9.44 -14.88 3.08
N ARG A 45 -10.59 -14.20 3.15
CA ARG A 45 -11.38 -13.83 1.96
C ARG A 45 -10.62 -12.90 1.03
N TYR A 46 -9.93 -11.89 1.57
CA TYR A 46 -9.12 -10.99 0.75
C TYR A 46 -7.95 -11.68 0.08
N LYS A 47 -7.26 -12.62 0.74
CA LYS A 47 -6.21 -13.43 0.09
C LYS A 47 -6.74 -14.20 -1.12
N GLY A 48 -7.90 -14.85 -0.98
CA GLY A 48 -8.54 -15.54 -2.10
C GLY A 48 -8.99 -14.59 -3.22
N ALA A 49 -9.54 -13.43 -2.86
CA ALA A 49 -9.94 -12.40 -3.82
C ALA A 49 -8.73 -11.77 -4.54
N ALA A 50 -7.60 -11.60 -3.84
CA ALA A 50 -6.37 -11.07 -4.42
C ALA A 50 -5.87 -11.95 -5.56
N GLN A 51 -5.84 -13.28 -5.37
CA GLN A 51 -5.46 -14.20 -6.45
C GLN A 51 -6.40 -14.07 -7.65
N ARG A 52 -7.71 -13.95 -7.41
CA ARG A 52 -8.68 -13.73 -8.49
C ARG A 52 -8.48 -12.40 -9.21
N ALA A 53 -8.13 -11.34 -8.49
CA ALA A 53 -7.83 -10.04 -9.06
C ALA A 53 -6.56 -10.09 -9.93
N VAL A 54 -5.51 -10.78 -9.47
CA VAL A 54 -4.28 -11.02 -10.25
C VAL A 54 -4.61 -11.79 -11.53
N ASN A 55 -5.36 -12.88 -11.46
CA ASN A 55 -5.74 -13.65 -12.64
C ASN A 55 -6.56 -12.80 -13.63
N LYS A 56 -7.47 -11.95 -13.12
CA LYS A 56 -8.25 -11.05 -13.98
C LYS A 56 -7.36 -10.02 -14.65
N LEU A 57 -6.40 -9.44 -13.93
CA LEU A 57 -5.43 -8.49 -14.47
C LEU A 57 -4.60 -9.12 -15.60
N VAL A 58 -4.10 -10.33 -15.41
CA VAL A 58 -3.37 -11.07 -16.47
C VAL A 58 -4.27 -11.28 -17.69
N GLY A 59 -5.54 -11.67 -17.50
CA GLY A 59 -6.48 -11.82 -18.60
C GLY A 59 -6.83 -10.52 -19.34
N LEU A 60 -6.57 -9.34 -18.76
CA LEU A 60 -6.75 -8.05 -19.46
C LEU A 60 -5.69 -7.82 -20.55
N LEU A 61 -4.58 -8.57 -20.55
CA LEU A 61 -3.56 -8.52 -21.60
C LEU A 61 -4.10 -8.95 -22.97
N GLU A 62 -5.16 -9.77 -22.98
CA GLU A 62 -5.82 -10.26 -24.20
C GLU A 62 -7.02 -9.39 -24.63
N SER A 63 -7.22 -8.23 -24.00
CA SER A 63 -8.35 -7.35 -24.34
C SER A 63 -8.17 -6.70 -25.71
N ASN A 64 -9.26 -6.54 -26.47
CA ASN A 64 -9.27 -5.79 -27.74
C ASN A 64 -9.20 -4.26 -27.56
N ASN A 65 -8.99 -3.76 -26.34
CA ASN A 65 -8.91 -2.34 -26.04
C ASN A 65 -7.50 -1.97 -25.59
N ASP A 66 -6.75 -1.31 -26.48
CA ASP A 66 -5.36 -0.94 -26.26
C ASP A 66 -5.12 -0.14 -24.97
N LYS A 67 -6.07 0.72 -24.56
CA LYS A 67 -5.93 1.47 -23.31
C LYS A 67 -5.97 0.56 -22.08
N VAL A 68 -6.82 -0.47 -22.12
CA VAL A 68 -6.95 -1.46 -21.06
C VAL A 68 -5.71 -2.36 -21.02
N VAL A 69 -5.25 -2.82 -22.18
CA VAL A 69 -4.04 -3.64 -22.30
C VAL A 69 -2.83 -2.86 -21.78
N LEU A 70 -2.62 -1.63 -22.23
CA LEU A 70 -1.51 -0.79 -21.80
C LEU A 70 -1.52 -0.55 -20.29
N ALA A 71 -2.69 -0.30 -19.70
CA ALA A 71 -2.83 -0.12 -18.26
C ALA A 71 -2.49 -1.41 -17.50
N ALA A 72 -2.96 -2.56 -17.97
CA ALA A 72 -2.64 -3.86 -17.38
C ALA A 72 -1.14 -4.17 -17.46
N CYS A 73 -0.50 -3.92 -18.61
CA CYS A 73 0.94 -4.10 -18.79
C CYS A 73 1.74 -3.24 -17.80
N LYS A 74 1.42 -1.94 -17.68
CA LYS A 74 2.11 -1.03 -16.74
C LYS A 74 1.97 -1.49 -15.30
N ASP A 75 0.76 -1.87 -14.90
CA ASP A 75 0.46 -2.31 -13.53
C ASP A 75 1.14 -3.65 -13.19
N ILE A 76 1.31 -4.54 -14.17
CA ILE A 76 2.09 -5.78 -13.99
C ILE A 76 3.59 -5.48 -13.85
N LEU A 77 4.16 -4.62 -14.72
CA LEU A 77 5.58 -4.24 -14.67
C LEU A 77 5.92 -3.50 -13.36
N ASP A 78 5.08 -2.57 -12.93
CA ASP A 78 5.25 -1.85 -11.66
C ASP A 78 5.24 -2.82 -10.46
N ARG A 79 4.42 -3.88 -10.49
CA ARG A 79 4.39 -4.90 -9.43
C ARG A 79 5.52 -5.92 -9.50
N ALA A 80 6.04 -6.21 -10.70
CA ALA A 80 7.19 -7.08 -10.88
C ALA A 80 8.51 -6.41 -10.45
N GLY A 81 8.53 -5.07 -10.41
CA GLY A 81 9.74 -4.29 -10.15
C GLY A 81 10.53 -3.96 -11.41
N ASP A 82 10.07 -4.38 -12.59
CA ASP A 82 10.70 -4.17 -13.90
C ASP A 82 10.29 -2.84 -14.54
N LYS A 83 9.98 -1.83 -13.72
CA LYS A 83 9.65 -0.51 -14.23
C LYS A 83 10.89 0.05 -14.95
N PRO A 84 10.73 0.58 -16.18
CA PRO A 84 11.78 1.35 -16.83
C PRO A 84 12.26 2.43 -15.87
N SER A 85 13.52 2.32 -15.45
CA SER A 85 14.17 3.29 -14.58
C SER A 85 14.52 4.51 -15.42
N ASP A 86 14.07 5.70 -15.02
CA ASP A 86 14.53 6.97 -15.60
C ASP A 86 15.99 7.30 -15.23
N LYS A 87 16.66 6.43 -14.45
CA LYS A 87 18.09 6.59 -14.15
C LYS A 87 18.89 6.26 -15.40
N VAL A 88 19.52 7.29 -15.95
CA VAL A 88 20.64 7.13 -16.88
C VAL A 88 21.83 6.65 -16.05
N ASP A 89 22.26 5.40 -16.22
CA ASP A 89 23.52 4.91 -15.66
C ASP A 89 24.69 5.62 -16.37
N LEU A 90 25.12 6.76 -15.82
CA LEU A 90 26.35 7.43 -16.24
C LEU A 90 27.56 6.68 -15.66
N SER A 91 27.92 5.54 -16.25
CA SER A 91 29.23 4.91 -16.02
C SER A 91 30.28 5.58 -16.89
N GLY A 92 30.69 6.78 -16.49
CA GLY A 92 31.79 7.52 -17.11
C GLY A 92 32.71 8.08 -16.05
N THR A 93 34.01 7.81 -16.18
CA THR A 93 35.05 8.46 -15.36
C THR A 93 35.03 9.95 -15.69
N LEU A 94 34.41 10.77 -14.83
CA LEU A 94 34.46 12.23 -14.97
C LEU A 94 35.90 12.70 -14.69
N GLU A 95 36.67 12.95 -15.75
CA GLU A 95 37.90 13.76 -15.68
C GLU A 95 37.55 15.22 -15.36
N THR A 96 37.16 15.50 -14.11
CA THR A 96 36.81 16.83 -13.62
C THR A 96 37.98 17.55 -12.96
N THR A 97 39.03 16.81 -12.59
CA THR A 97 40.19 17.36 -11.86
C THR A 97 41.00 18.33 -12.72
N ASN A 98 41.22 18.02 -14.00
CA ASN A 98 42.08 18.83 -14.87
C ASN A 98 41.49 20.20 -15.23
N LYS A 99 40.16 20.31 -15.36
CA LYS A 99 39.50 21.58 -15.69
C LYS A 99 39.36 22.50 -14.48
N LEU A 100 39.07 21.95 -13.31
CA LEU A 100 38.99 22.73 -12.07
C LEU A 100 40.33 23.36 -11.71
N ASP A 101 41.43 22.61 -11.84
CA ASP A 101 42.78 23.11 -11.59
C ASP A 101 43.19 24.23 -12.57
N SER A 102 42.77 24.14 -13.83
CA SER A 102 43.03 25.18 -14.83
C SER A 102 42.31 26.50 -14.54
N ILE A 103 41.09 26.42 -14.01
CA ILE A 103 40.28 27.60 -13.66
C ILE A 103 40.80 28.24 -12.38
N LEU A 104 41.19 27.44 -11.39
CA LEU A 104 41.77 27.93 -10.14
C LEU A 104 43.10 28.64 -10.36
N ARG A 105 43.94 28.16 -11.28
CA ARG A 105 45.18 28.85 -11.68
C ARG A 105 44.93 30.19 -12.36
N GLN A 106 43.93 30.27 -13.25
CA GLN A 106 43.61 31.52 -13.91
C GLN A 106 43.12 32.61 -12.94
N LEU A 107 42.45 32.22 -11.84
CA LEU A 107 42.01 33.16 -10.82
C LEU A 107 43.11 33.55 -9.81
N SER A 108 44.15 32.73 -9.65
CA SER A 108 45.27 33.05 -8.76
C SER A 108 46.32 33.96 -9.39
N ASP A 109 46.37 34.02 -10.72
CA ASP A 109 47.38 34.78 -11.47
C ASP A 109 46.90 36.22 -11.82
N ASP A 110 45.69 36.61 -11.40
CA ASP A 110 45.05 37.92 -11.64
C ASP A 110 45.12 38.90 -10.43
N GLU A 111 45.94 38.63 -9.40
CA GLU A 111 46.32 39.57 -8.31
C GLU A 111 47.77 40.06 -8.44
#